data_AF-A0A931L5A2-F1
#
_entry.id   AF-A0A931L5A2-F1
#
_cell.length_a   1.000
_cell.length_b   1.000
_cell.length_c   1.000
_cell.angle_alpha   90.00
_cell.angle_beta   90.00
_cell.angle_gamma   90.00
#
_symmetry.space_group_name_H-M   'P 1'
#
loop_
_entity.id
_entity.type
_entity.pdbx_description
1 polymer ?
#
loop_
_entity_poly.entity_id
_entity_poly.type
_entity_poly.pdbx_seq_one_letter_code
_entity_poly.pdbx_strand_id
1 'polypeptide(L)' 'MAQPRAALKQSDLTRYAKAMRAAGIAEWRVEVQPGGKVTIIAGKLDEKQAGPDPDELLK' A
#
# COMPACT_ATOMS: atom_id res chain seq x y z
N MET A 1 -31.08 1.02 -9.50
CA MET A 1 -30.04 1.87 -8.89
C MET A 1 -28.72 1.53 -9.56
N ALA A 2 -28.10 2.48 -10.28
CA ALA A 2 -26.79 2.25 -10.89
C ALA A 2 -25.72 2.39 -9.80
N GLN A 3 -24.99 1.31 -9.50
CA GLN A 3 -23.83 1.41 -8.61
C GLN A 3 -22.70 2.12 -9.38
N PRO A 4 -22.07 3.16 -8.80
CA PRO A 4 -20.90 3.77 -9.41
C PRO A 4 -19.82 2.70 -9.57
N ARG A 5 -19.13 2.71 -10.73
CA ARG A 5 -18.07 1.73 -11.01
C ARG A 5 -17.02 1.80 -9.91
N ALA A 6 -16.60 0.66 -9.39
CA ALA A 6 -15.54 0.60 -8.40
C ALA A 6 -14.28 1.30 -8.93
N ALA A 7 -13.71 2.20 -8.13
CA ALA A 7 -12.53 2.99 -8.47
C ALA A 7 -11.26 2.13 -8.65
N LEU A 8 -11.27 0.92 -8.09
CA LEU A 8 -10.19 -0.06 -8.20
C LEU A 8 -10.78 -1.45 -8.43
N LYS A 9 -10.27 -2.19 -9.43
CA LYS A 9 -10.65 -3.59 -9.63
C LYS A 9 -9.69 -4.51 -8.87
N GLN A 10 -10.18 -5.69 -8.50
CA GLN A 10 -9.37 -6.74 -7.89
C GLN A 10 -8.19 -7.18 -8.78
N SER A 11 -8.39 -7.19 -10.11
CA SER A 11 -7.33 -7.50 -11.08
C SER A 11 -6.16 -6.52 -10.98
N ASP A 12 -6.46 -5.24 -10.76
CA ASP A 12 -5.45 -4.17 -10.68
C ASP A 12 -4.66 -4.29 -9.38
N LEU A 13 -5.36 -4.51 -8.25
CA LEU A 13 -4.71 -4.76 -6.95
C LEU A 13 -3.79 -5.97 -7.00
N THR A 14 -4.23 -7.05 -7.64
CA THR A 14 -3.42 -8.26 -7.83
C THR A 14 -2.18 -8.00 -8.67
N ARG A 15 -2.30 -7.16 -9.70
CA ARG A 15 -1.17 -6.74 -10.55
C ARG A 15 -0.15 -5.92 -9.74
N TYR A 16 -0.62 -5.00 -8.90
CA TYR A 16 0.26 -4.22 -8.01
C TYR A 16 0.99 -5.10 -7.01
N ALA A 17 0.28 -6.03 -6.36
CA ALA A 17 0.90 -6.98 -5.42
C ALA A 17 2.01 -7.81 -6.07
N LYS A 18 1.79 -8.31 -7.29
CA LYS A 18 2.81 -9.05 -8.05
C LYS A 18 4.03 -8.18 -8.36
N ALA A 19 3.82 -6.93 -8.75
CA ALA A 19 4.90 -5.99 -9.04
C ALA A 19 5.72 -5.66 -7.78
N MET A 20 5.07 -5.41 -6.64
CA MET A 20 5.75 -5.13 -5.36
C MET A 20 6.59 -6.34 -4.90
N ARG A 21 6.02 -7.55 -5.00
CA ARG A 21 6.75 -8.79 -4.71
C ARG A 21 7.96 -8.97 -5.62
N ALA A 22 7.82 -8.71 -6.91
CA ALA A 22 8.94 -8.79 -7.87
C ALA A 22 10.03 -7.73 -7.60
N ALA A 23 9.64 -6.58 -7.04
CA ALA A 23 10.56 -5.52 -6.63
C ALA A 23 11.19 -5.74 -5.25
N GLY A 24 10.84 -6.83 -4.54
CA GLY A 24 11.35 -7.12 -3.19
C GLY A 24 10.77 -6.21 -2.10
N ILE A 25 9.65 -5.54 -2.36
CA ILE A 25 9.00 -4.63 -1.42
C ILE A 25 8.02 -5.46 -0.57
N ALA A 26 8.35 -5.64 0.72
CA ALA A 26 7.54 -6.43 1.65
C ALA A 26 6.28 -5.68 2.10
N GLU A 27 6.39 -4.38 2.34
CA GLU A 27 5.31 -3.54 2.86
C GLU A 27 4.92 -2.46 1.86
N TRP A 28 3.63 -2.41 1.54
CA TRP A 28 3.08 -1.41 0.64
C TRP A 28 1.59 -1.20 0.92
N ARG A 29 1.11 -0.01 0.57
CA ARG A 29 -0.28 0.41 0.72
C ARG A 29 -0.79 0.97 -0.60
N VAL A 30 -2.05 0.71 -0.91
CA VAL A 30 -2.76 1.37 -2.01
C VAL A 30 -3.81 2.29 -1.42
N GLU A 31 -3.73 3.56 -1.80
CA GLU A 31 -4.73 4.58 -1.47
C GLU A 31 -5.54 4.91 -2.72
N VAL A 32 -6.86 4.86 -2.59
CA VAL A 32 -7.80 5.16 -3.68
C VAL A 32 -8.63 6.36 -3.27
N GLN A 33 -8.45 7.47 -3.98
CA GLN A 33 -9.25 8.67 -3.75
C GLN A 33 -10.64 8.53 -4.39
N PRO A 34 -11.67 9.22 -3.88
CA PRO A 34 -13.02 9.20 -4.44
C PRO A 34 -13.12 9.57 -5.94
N GLY A 35 -12.13 10.33 -6.46
CA GLY A 35 -12.02 10.70 -7.88
C GLY A 35 -11.34 9.63 -8.77
N GLY A 36 -11.02 8.46 -8.24
CA GLY A 36 -10.39 7.36 -9.00
C GLY A 36 -8.86 7.43 -9.10
N LYS A 37 -8.23 8.42 -8.45
CA LYS A 37 -6.76 8.46 -8.35
C LYS A 37 -6.28 7.34 -7.43
N VAL A 38 -5.38 6.50 -7.95
CA VAL A 38 -4.74 5.40 -7.21
C VAL A 38 -3.29 5.78 -6.94
N THR A 39 -2.89 5.78 -5.66
CA THR A 39 -1.51 6.00 -5.23
C THR A 39 -0.99 4.73 -4.56
N ILE A 40 0.19 4.26 -4.97
CA ILE A 40 0.88 3.14 -4.33
C ILE A 40 2.01 3.70 -3.48
N ILE A 41 1.96 3.44 -2.19
CA ILE A 41 2.98 3.86 -1.22
C ILE A 41 3.76 2.59 -0.86
N ALA A 42 5.03 2.55 -1.21
CA ALA A 42 5.94 1.47 -0.83
C ALA A 42 6.69 1.87 0.43
N GLY A 43 6.57 1.07 1.49
CA GLY A 43 7.43 1.17 2.66
C GLY A 43 8.74 0.47 2.37
N LYS A 44 9.86 1.17 2.60
CA LYS A 44 11.17 0.52 2.67
C LYS A 44 11.56 0.52 4.14
N LEU A 45 11.35 -0.60 4.83
CA LEU A 45 11.97 -0.80 6.14
C LEU A 45 13.46 -1.07 5.88
N ASP A 46 14.29 -0.06 6.04
CA ASP A 46 15.74 -0.28 6.08
C ASP A 46 16.04 -0.86 7.47
N GLU A 47 16.39 -2.14 7.56
CA GLU A 47 16.67 -2.83 8.84
C GLU A 47 17.76 -2.11 9.68
N LYS A 48 18.55 -1.24 9.05
CA LYS A 48 19.58 -0.41 9.69
C LYS A 48 19.05 0.89 10.33
N GLN A 49 17.79 1.24 10.11
CA GLN A 49 17.13 2.45 10.60
C GLN A 49 15.79 2.15 11.30
N ALA A 50 15.60 0.93 11.80
CA ALA A 50 14.49 0.64 12.69
C ALA A 50 14.63 1.54 13.95
N GLY A 51 13.71 2.49 14.10
CA GLY A 51 13.59 3.27 15.32
C GLY A 51 13.17 2.41 16.51
N PRO A 52 13.19 2.95 17.74
CA PRO A 52 12.71 2.22 18.91
C PRO A 52 11.28 1.73 18.70
N ASP A 53 10.96 0.59 19.31
CA ASP A 53 9.64 -0.03 19.24
C ASP A 53 8.56 1.03 19.56
N PRO A 54 7.45 1.11 18.80
CA PRO A 54 6.43 2.13 19.00
C PRO A 54 5.81 2.08 20.41
N ASP A 55 5.80 0.90 21.05
CA ASP A 55 5.40 0.71 22.44
C ASP A 55 6.34 1.43 23.44
N GLU A 56 7.60 1.71 23.07
CA GLU A 56 8.53 2.49 23.89
C GLU A 56 8.29 4.00 23.80
N LEU A 57 7.71 4.48 22.70
CA LEU A 57 7.48 5.91 22.43
C LEU A 57 6.13 6.43 22.94
N LEU A 58 5.17 5.54 23.24
CA LEU A 58 3.81 5.89 23.64
C LEU A 58 3.57 5.81 25.16
N LYS A 59 4.63 5.87 25.98
CA LYS A 59 4.54 5.94 27.45
C LYS A 59 4.10 7.30 27.97
#